data_AF-A0A2V2XQ16-F1
#
_entry.id   AF-A0A2V2XQ16-F1
#
_cell.length_a   1.000
_cell.length_b   1.000
_cell.length_c   1.000
_cell.angle_alpha   90.00
_cell.angle_beta   90.00
_cell.angle_gamma   90.00
#
_symmetry.space_group_name_H-M   'P 1'
#
loop_
_entity.id
_entity.type
_entity.pdbx_description
1 polymer ?
#
loop_
_entity_poly.entity_id
_entity_poly.type
_entity_poly.pdbx_seq_one_letter_code
_entity_poly.pdbx_strand_id
1 'polypeptide(L)'
;MGEFMILVGTCGFPRSRGEVFRTLDIVEIQETFYDLPPVEKARTLRKEAPEGFIFSVKAWQVITHSSKSPTMKRMKRKLEGDPSEYGLLRPTERNLKAWEVVEEYARELGARFIVLQTPPSLGYSDQALRWIDDFFSTITKKGF
;
A
#
# COMPACT_ATOMS: atom_id res chain seq x y z
N MET A 1 -17.87 0.40 -29.11
CA MET A 1 -17.71 -0.59 -28.03
C MET A 1 -16.38 -0.30 -27.38
N GLY A 2 -16.33 0.02 -26.08
CA GLY A 2 -15.04 0.25 -25.41
C GLY A 2 -14.31 -1.08 -25.27
N GLU A 3 -13.05 -1.13 -25.70
CA GLU A 3 -12.19 -2.29 -25.42
C GLU A 3 -11.96 -2.38 -23.91
N PHE A 4 -12.28 -3.54 -23.34
CA PHE A 4 -11.94 -3.84 -21.95
C PHE A 4 -10.52 -4.40 -21.90
N MET A 5 -9.67 -3.79 -21.07
CA MET A 5 -8.30 -4.26 -20.82
C MET A 5 -8.29 -5.14 -19.56
N ILE A 6 -7.80 -6.38 -19.69
CA ILE A 6 -7.55 -7.29 -18.57
C ILE A 6 -6.05 -7.29 -18.30
N LEU A 7 -5.66 -6.99 -17.06
CA LEU A 7 -4.27 -7.03 -16.60
C LEU A 7 -4.08 -8.24 -15.70
N VAL A 8 -3.13 -9.11 -16.03
CA VAL A 8 -2.83 -10.32 -15.22
C VAL A 8 -1.48 -10.16 -14.54
N GLY A 9 -1.43 -10.51 -13.25
CA GLY A 9 -0.26 -10.28 -12.42
C GLY A 9 -0.21 -11.12 -11.16
N THR A 10 0.78 -10.85 -10.32
CA THR A 10 1.00 -11.54 -9.04
C THR A 10 1.18 -10.58 -7.87
N CYS A 11 0.90 -11.06 -6.65
CA CYS A 11 1.31 -10.40 -5.42
C CYS A 11 2.79 -10.71 -5.15
N GLY A 12 3.64 -9.71 -5.31
CA GLY A 12 5.10 -9.85 -5.24
C GLY A 12 5.69 -10.62 -6.43
N PHE A 13 6.98 -10.92 -6.33
CA PHE A 13 7.75 -11.61 -7.34
C PHE A 13 7.99 -13.09 -6.96
N PRO A 14 7.17 -14.04 -7.46
CA PRO A 14 7.36 -15.48 -7.17
C PRO A 14 8.51 -16.11 -7.97
N ARG A 15 8.99 -15.38 -8.98
CA ARG A 15 10.11 -15.71 -9.88
C ARG A 15 11.02 -14.51 -10.01
N SER A 16 12.08 -14.61 -10.82
CA SER A 16 12.96 -13.47 -11.07
C SER A 16 12.17 -12.27 -11.62
N ARG A 17 12.57 -11.04 -11.26
CA ARG A 17 11.92 -9.82 -11.76
C ARG A 17 11.87 -9.79 -13.29
N GLY A 18 12.97 -10.16 -13.94
CA GLY A 18 13.04 -10.23 -15.40
C GLY A 18 12.09 -11.25 -16.02
N GLU A 19 11.76 -12.36 -15.34
CA GLU A 19 10.74 -13.28 -15.82
C GLU A 19 9.35 -12.68 -15.69
N VAL A 20 9.01 -12.12 -14.53
CA VAL A 20 7.71 -11.45 -14.29
C VAL A 20 7.49 -10.30 -15.28
N PHE A 21 8.51 -9.46 -15.51
CA PHE A 21 8.42 -8.35 -16.46
C PHE A 21 8.21 -8.77 -17.91
N ARG A 22 8.56 -10.01 -18.28
CA ARG A 22 8.38 -10.53 -19.64
C ARG A 22 7.05 -11.26 -19.83
N THR A 23 6.43 -11.73 -18.76
CA THR A 23 5.29 -12.68 -18.85
C THR A 23 3.97 -12.15 -18.27
N LEU A 24 4.02 -11.06 -17.49
CA LEU A 24 2.86 -10.48 -16.82
C LEU A 24 2.73 -8.99 -17.15
N ASP A 25 1.54 -8.43 -16.93
CA ASP A 25 1.28 -7.01 -17.20
C ASP A 25 1.51 -6.14 -15.95
N ILE A 26 1.29 -6.74 -14.78
CA ILE A 26 1.27 -6.04 -13.50
C ILE A 26 1.88 -6.87 -12.37
N VAL A 27 2.46 -6.19 -11.38
CA VAL A 27 2.81 -6.80 -10.08
C VAL A 27 2.36 -5.91 -8.93
N GLU A 28 1.81 -6.51 -7.87
CA GLU A 28 1.56 -5.81 -6.60
C GLU A 28 2.79 -5.90 -5.71
N ILE A 29 3.34 -4.76 -5.32
CA ILE A 29 4.39 -4.68 -4.31
C ILE A 29 3.76 -4.93 -2.94
N GLN A 30 3.91 -6.17 -2.48
CA GLN A 30 3.33 -6.67 -1.23
C GLN A 30 4.30 -6.51 -0.04
N GLU A 31 5.59 -6.27 -0.26
CA GLU A 31 6.57 -6.11 0.84
C GLU A 31 6.31 -4.84 1.67
N THR A 32 5.83 -3.77 1.02
CA THR A 32 5.41 -2.50 1.63
C THR A 32 4.35 -2.68 2.71
N PHE A 33 3.52 -3.73 2.60
CA PHE A 33 2.54 -4.06 3.62
C PHE A 33 3.19 -4.37 4.97
N TYR A 34 4.30 -5.11 5.01
CA TYR A 34 4.93 -5.50 6.26
C TYR A 34 5.87 -4.43 6.79
N ASP A 35 6.76 -3.95 5.93
CA ASP A 35 7.70 -2.87 6.18
C ASP A 35 7.80 -2.03 4.90
N LEU A 36 7.59 -0.73 5.03
CA LEU A 36 7.69 0.18 3.89
C LEU A 36 9.16 0.37 3.47
N PRO A 37 9.66 -0.11 2.33
CA PRO A 37 11.07 0.03 2.00
C PRO A 37 11.45 1.50 1.74
N PRO A 38 12.76 1.86 1.77
CA PRO A 38 13.19 3.20 1.36
C PRO A 38 12.72 3.53 -0.05
N VAL A 39 12.39 4.80 -0.31
CA VAL A 39 11.85 5.28 -1.59
C VAL A 39 12.81 5.02 -2.76
N GLU A 40 14.12 4.98 -2.50
CA GLU A 40 15.15 4.62 -3.48
C GLU A 40 14.91 3.23 -4.08
N LYS A 41 14.36 2.29 -3.30
CA LYS A 41 14.01 0.96 -3.84
C LYS A 41 12.87 1.03 -4.84
N ALA A 42 11.90 1.94 -4.67
CA ALA A 42 10.86 2.18 -5.66
C ALA A 42 11.47 2.72 -6.96
N ARG A 43 12.35 3.73 -6.86
CA ARG A 43 13.05 4.32 -8.00
C ARG A 43 13.90 3.30 -8.76
N THR A 44 14.67 2.47 -8.05
CA THR A 44 15.47 1.40 -8.66
C THR A 44 14.56 0.38 -9.35
N LEU A 45 13.49 -0.07 -8.69
CA LEU A 45 12.57 -1.05 -9.26
C LEU A 45 11.88 -0.51 -10.53
N ARG A 46 11.45 0.76 -10.54
CA ARG A 46 10.88 1.41 -11.73
C ARG A 46 11.87 1.45 -12.90
N LYS A 47 13.16 1.67 -12.63
CA LYS A 47 14.23 1.68 -13.66
C LYS A 47 14.54 0.30 -14.22
N GLU A 48 14.38 -0.76 -13.43
CA GLU A 48 14.55 -2.15 -13.88
C GLU A 48 13.40 -2.62 -14.78
N ALA A 49 12.21 -2.04 -14.61
CA ALA A 49 11.01 -2.45 -15.30
C ALA A 49 10.98 -1.92 -16.75
N PRO A 50 10.41 -2.68 -17.70
CA PRO A 50 10.15 -2.18 -19.03
C PRO A 50 9.19 -0.98 -19.02
N GLU A 51 9.28 -0.16 -20.07
CA GLU A 51 8.31 0.89 -20.29
C GLU A 51 6.89 0.30 -20.37
N GLY A 52 5.92 0.96 -19.74
CA GLY A 52 4.54 0.50 -19.69
C GLY A 52 4.23 -0.61 -18.67
N PHE A 53 5.22 -1.29 -18.08
CA PHE A 53 4.95 -2.30 -17.06
C PHE A 53 4.27 -1.67 -15.83
N ILE A 54 3.18 -2.30 -15.37
CA ILE A 54 2.30 -1.72 -14.35
C ILE A 54 2.68 -2.20 -12.96
N PHE A 55 2.66 -1.28 -12.01
CA PHE A 55 2.81 -1.60 -10.59
C PHE A 55 1.54 -1.27 -9.83
N SER A 56 1.25 -2.04 -8.80
CA SER A 56 0.39 -1.61 -7.69
C SER A 56 1.17 -1.72 -6.39
N VAL A 57 0.76 -0.98 -5.37
CA VAL A 57 1.39 -1.01 -4.05
C VAL A 57 0.38 -1.45 -3.04
N LYS A 58 0.74 -2.37 -2.15
CA LYS A 58 -0.08 -2.63 -0.97
C LYS A 58 0.28 -1.66 0.13
N ALA A 59 -0.71 -0.97 0.67
CA ALA A 59 -0.48 0.03 1.70
C ALA A 59 0.18 -0.61 2.94
N TRP A 60 1.02 0.17 3.62
CA TRP A 60 1.67 -0.26 4.84
C TRP A 60 0.63 -0.62 5.90
N GLN A 61 0.75 -1.82 6.48
CA GLN A 61 -0.30 -2.41 7.32
C GLN A 61 -0.70 -1.53 8.51
N VAL A 62 0.19 -0.65 8.99
CA VAL A 62 -0.05 0.23 10.14
C VAL A 62 -1.20 1.20 9.91
N ILE A 63 -1.57 1.46 8.65
CA ILE A 63 -2.70 2.31 8.28
C ILE A 63 -4.03 1.59 8.54
N THR A 64 -4.07 0.27 8.32
CA THR A 64 -5.32 -0.52 8.37
C THR A 64 -5.41 -1.45 9.59
N HIS A 65 -4.29 -1.90 10.13
CA HIS A 65 -4.20 -2.88 11.21
C HIS A 65 -3.76 -2.20 12.51
N SER A 66 -4.38 -2.59 13.62
CA SER A 66 -3.95 -2.12 14.94
C SER A 66 -2.63 -2.77 15.37
N SER A 67 -1.97 -2.18 16.37
CA SER A 67 -0.75 -2.71 16.98
C SER A 67 -0.89 -4.13 17.55
N LYS A 68 -2.13 -4.59 17.78
CA LYS A 68 -2.44 -5.95 18.26
C LYS A 68 -2.52 -6.98 17.13
N SER A 69 -2.45 -6.56 15.86
CA SER A 69 -2.53 -7.49 14.73
C SER A 69 -1.38 -8.51 14.75
N PRO A 70 -1.63 -9.81 14.48
CA PRO A 70 -0.57 -10.82 14.40
C PRO A 70 0.53 -10.47 13.39
N THR A 71 0.16 -9.76 12.31
CA THR A 71 1.08 -9.34 11.24
C THR A 71 2.08 -8.27 11.69
N MET A 72 1.85 -7.58 12.82
CA MET A 72 2.78 -6.60 13.38
C MET A 72 4.11 -7.23 13.78
N LYS A 73 4.12 -8.52 14.15
CA LYS A 73 5.34 -9.28 14.49
C LYS A 73 6.32 -9.40 13.31
N ARG A 74 5.84 -9.20 12.07
CA ARG A 74 6.68 -9.28 10.86
C ARG A 74 7.34 -7.95 10.51
N MET A 75 6.91 -6.85 11.15
CA MET A 75 7.49 -5.54 10.95
C MET A 75 8.83 -5.46 11.68
N LYS A 76 9.87 -5.00 10.97
CA LYS A 76 11.22 -4.83 11.52
C LYS A 76 11.40 -3.48 12.18
N ARG A 77 10.66 -2.47 11.71
CA ARG A 77 10.73 -1.11 12.26
C ARG A 77 9.87 -0.98 13.51
N LYS A 78 10.29 -0.10 14.43
CA LYS A 78 9.45 0.33 15.55
C LYS A 78 8.50 1.42 15.08
N LEU A 79 7.27 1.40 15.57
CA LEU A 79 6.35 2.52 15.42
C LEU A 79 6.87 3.70 16.23
N GLU A 80 6.70 4.90 15.69
CA GLU A 80 6.97 6.14 16.39
C GLU A 80 5.75 6.57 17.20
N GLY A 81 5.96 7.08 18.42
CA GLY A 81 4.86 7.54 19.26
C GLY A 81 4.03 6.38 19.84
N ASP A 82 2.76 6.64 20.11
CA ASP A 82 1.86 5.64 20.70
C ASP A 82 1.29 4.71 19.62
N PRO A 83 1.56 3.38 19.69
CA PRO A 83 0.96 2.41 18.77
C PRO A 83 -0.58 2.42 18.72
N SER A 84 -1.25 2.98 19.73
CA SER A 84 -2.70 3.13 19.79
C SER A 84 -3.24 4.19 18.83
N GLU A 85 -2.38 5.02 18.22
CA GLU A 85 -2.75 6.03 17.23
C GLU A 85 -2.81 5.49 15.79
N TYR A 86 -2.37 4.25 15.57
CA TYR A 86 -2.29 3.63 14.24
C TYR A 86 -3.45 2.67 13.94
N GLY A 87 -3.78 2.50 12.66
CA GLY A 87 -4.65 1.45 12.16
C GLY A 87 -6.11 1.85 12.02
N LEU A 88 -6.88 0.88 11.51
CA LEU A 88 -8.33 0.94 11.31
C LEU A 88 -8.79 2.09 10.40
N LEU A 89 -7.92 2.60 9.52
CA LEU A 89 -8.22 3.74 8.64
C LEU A 89 -8.73 4.94 9.44
N ARG A 90 -8.23 5.15 10.67
CA ARG A 90 -8.58 6.32 11.46
C ARG A 90 -7.91 7.57 10.89
N PRO A 91 -8.57 8.74 10.91
CA PRO A 91 -7.99 10.01 10.47
C PRO A 91 -7.03 10.61 11.53
N THR A 92 -6.17 9.78 12.12
CA THR A 92 -5.15 10.25 13.08
C THR A 92 -3.95 10.82 12.33
N GLU A 93 -3.24 11.76 12.96
CA GLU A 93 -2.00 12.32 12.39
C GLU A 93 -0.98 11.22 12.04
N ARG A 94 -0.88 10.17 12.87
CA ARG A 94 0.02 9.04 12.65
C ARG A 94 -0.36 8.20 11.43
N ASN A 95 -1.65 7.92 11.22
CA ASN A 95 -2.11 7.22 10.02
C ASN A 95 -1.91 8.06 8.76
N LEU A 96 -2.18 9.37 8.84
CA LEU A 96 -1.99 10.30 7.72
C LEU A 96 -0.51 10.42 7.33
N LYS A 97 0.40 10.52 8.30
CA LYS A 97 1.85 10.47 8.04
C LYS A 97 2.29 9.14 7.44
N ALA A 98 1.78 8.01 7.96
CA ALA A 98 2.07 6.70 7.39
C ALA A 98 1.58 6.59 5.94
N TRP A 99 0.43 7.20 5.62
CA TRP A 99 -0.07 7.31 4.26
C TRP A 99 0.86 8.15 3.38
N GLU A 100 1.34 9.32 3.83
CA GLU A 100 2.22 10.19 3.04
C GLU A 100 3.47 9.45 2.54
N VAL A 101 4.06 8.58 3.36
CA VAL A 101 5.24 7.78 2.94
C VAL A 101 4.86 6.68 1.95
N VAL A 102 3.68 6.06 2.09
CA VAL A 102 3.17 5.07 1.12
C VAL A 102 2.88 5.74 -0.22
N GLU A 103 2.27 6.92 -0.19
CA GLU A 103 1.97 7.73 -1.36
C GLU A 103 3.24 8.14 -2.10
N GLU A 104 4.26 8.63 -1.37
CA GLU A 104 5.56 8.96 -1.95
C GLU A 104 6.20 7.74 -2.63
N TYR A 105 6.22 6.59 -1.95
CA TYR A 105 6.75 5.34 -2.52
C TYR A 105 6.00 4.94 -3.80
N ALA A 106 4.66 5.01 -3.78
CA ALA A 106 3.83 4.66 -4.92
C ALA A 106 4.04 5.59 -6.12
N ARG A 107 4.17 6.91 -5.89
CA ARG A 107 4.48 7.89 -6.92
C ARG A 107 5.83 7.63 -7.58
N GLU A 108 6.86 7.38 -6.78
CA GLU A 108 8.22 7.12 -7.27
C GLU A 108 8.34 5.78 -8.00
N LEU A 109 7.50 4.80 -7.65
CA LEU A 109 7.38 3.56 -8.40
C LEU A 109 6.60 3.74 -9.72
N GLY A 110 5.81 4.80 -9.85
CA GLY A 110 4.81 4.94 -10.92
C GLY A 110 3.68 3.91 -10.78
N ALA A 111 3.26 3.62 -9.54
CA ALA A 111 2.19 2.68 -9.27
C ALA A 111 0.84 3.22 -9.77
N ARG A 112 0.03 2.34 -10.36
CA ARG A 112 -1.28 2.67 -10.92
C ARG A 112 -2.37 2.84 -9.88
N PHE A 113 -2.26 2.08 -8.77
CA PHE A 113 -3.18 2.13 -7.64
C PHE A 113 -2.52 1.59 -6.37
N ILE A 114 -3.08 1.96 -5.21
CA ILE A 114 -2.68 1.45 -3.89
C ILE A 114 -3.82 0.61 -3.32
N VAL A 115 -3.50 -0.59 -2.82
CA VAL A 115 -4.47 -1.49 -2.19
C VAL A 115 -4.41 -1.33 -0.67
N LEU A 116 -5.52 -0.91 -0.07
CA LEU A 116 -5.70 -0.87 1.39
C LEU A 116 -6.47 -2.10 1.85
N GLN A 117 -5.75 -3.14 2.27
CA GLN A 117 -6.35 -4.35 2.84
C GLN A 117 -6.69 -4.15 4.32
N THR A 118 -7.95 -4.33 4.69
CA THR A 118 -8.42 -4.22 6.08
C THR A 118 -8.39 -5.55 6.83
N PRO A 119 -8.18 -5.56 8.16
CA PRO A 119 -8.30 -6.78 8.96
C PRO A 119 -9.77 -7.19 9.16
N PRO A 120 -10.06 -8.48 9.40
CA PRO A 120 -11.40 -8.93 9.80
C PRO A 120 -11.94 -8.20 11.05
N SER A 121 -11.04 -7.78 11.96
CA SER A 121 -11.38 -7.08 13.19
C SER A 121 -11.89 -5.65 13.00
N LEU A 122 -11.76 -5.05 11.81
CA LEU A 122 -12.32 -3.71 11.56
C LEU A 122 -13.84 -3.73 11.71
N GLY A 123 -14.49 -4.79 11.20
CA GLY A 123 -15.93 -4.98 11.25
C GLY A 123 -16.73 -3.83 10.63
N TYR A 124 -18.06 -3.94 10.68
CA TYR A 124 -18.95 -2.82 10.37
C TYR A 124 -19.42 -2.14 11.66
N SER A 125 -19.31 -0.81 11.70
CA SER A 125 -19.95 0.06 12.68
C SER A 125 -20.03 1.48 12.13
N ASP A 126 -20.96 2.29 12.61
CA ASP A 126 -21.06 3.71 12.19
C ASP A 126 -19.77 4.48 12.47
N GLN A 127 -19.07 4.14 13.56
CA GLN A 127 -17.80 4.78 13.91
C GLN A 127 -16.69 4.39 12.94
N ALA A 128 -16.59 3.12 12.56
CA ALA A 128 -15.62 2.67 11.57
C ALA A 128 -15.90 3.31 10.20
N LEU A 129 -17.18 3.43 9.81
CA LEU A 129 -17.56 4.08 8.56
C LEU A 129 -17.15 5.55 8.54
N ARG A 130 -17.41 6.30 9.63
CA ARG A 130 -16.96 7.70 9.77
C ARG A 130 -15.45 7.83 9.67
N TRP A 131 -14.69 6.96 10.35
CA TRP A 131 -13.23 6.99 10.27
C TRP A 131 -12.71 6.78 8.85
N ILE A 132 -13.26 5.78 8.14
CA ILE A 132 -12.90 5.48 6.76
C ILE A 132 -13.20 6.69 5.87
N ASP A 133 -14.39 7.28 5.99
CA ASP A 133 -14.81 8.45 5.20
C ASP A 133 -13.90 9.67 5.45
N ASP A 134 -13.64 9.99 6.72
CA ASP A 134 -12.76 11.10 7.13
C ASP A 134 -11.32 10.88 6.63
N PHE A 135 -10.81 9.66 6.73
CA PHE A 135 -9.46 9.31 6.28
C PHE A 135 -9.34 9.45 4.76
N PHE A 136 -10.25 8.86 3.98
CA PHE A 136 -10.22 8.98 2.53
C PHE A 136 -10.46 10.41 2.05
N SER A 137 -11.38 11.15 2.69
CA SER A 137 -11.61 12.57 2.43
C SER A 137 -10.37 13.44 2.69
N THR A 138 -9.49 12.99 3.59
CA THR A 138 -8.24 13.72 3.88
C THR A 138 -7.14 13.41 2.87
N ILE A 139 -6.90 12.13 2.55
CA ILE A 139 -5.78 11.74 1.68
C ILE A 139 -6.00 12.07 0.20
N THR A 140 -7.26 12.09 -0.25
CA THR A 140 -7.60 12.35 -1.67
C THR A 140 -7.40 13.80 -2.08
N LYS A 141 -7.23 14.73 -1.12
CA LYS A 141 -6.99 16.16 -1.41
C LYS A 141 -5.66 16.43 -2.14
N LYS A 142 -4.71 15.49 -2.09
CA LYS A 142 -3.36 15.63 -2.68
C LYS A 142 -3.11 14.76 -3.93
N GLY A 143 -4.11 13.99 -4.37
CA GLY A 143 -4.16 13.38 -5.71
C GLY A 143 -3.04 12.39 -6.03
N PHE A 144 -3.05 11.23 -5.38
CA PHE A 144 -2.56 9.98 -5.99
C PHE A 144 -3.74 9.30 -6.69
#